data_AF-A0AAW7T7X1-F1
#
_entry.id   AF-A0AAW7T7X1-F1
#
_cell.length_a   1.000
_cell.length_b   1.000
_cell.length_c   1.000
_cell.angle_alpha   90.00
_cell.angle_beta   90.00
_cell.angle_gamma   90.00
#
_symmetry.space_group_name_H-M   'P 1'
#
loop_
_entity.id
_entity.type
_entity.pdbx_description
1 polymer ?
#
loop_
_entity_poly.entity_id
_entity_poly.type
_entity_poly.pdbx_seq_one_letter_code
_entity_poly.pdbx_strand_id
1 'polypeptide(L)'
;MTVHKSSELLVNRANIIDSIDTPVRLIRHTMRDKAISRHDLGMSVIHAIGSDGFAQLSAALDMLDPDFRRLLIEGAYADIIARPNLALKHRELITVAVLTVMGNTEATLKYHAGGMLNTGWAPQAVLATVWLTRRYAGMPVAMAGLRNVFMLLRAHGVDAGFDACTAASCDATVARMLDDPEQPLDALTPKERALATLAIVIALENRHDAVRRHLNACLRLGWTRSELTEVLIQLTGYLGWPLVLPVTRIALDVLGDIERRAASNDAGMCCTPDTPDDLDGIPPELARYLDASHAPASRHGEALDRAKARLLTAIACLTCLSRNADADALVMHMREALSLGASRDEIVDAIAGALPYAGVPAAQSALAEAERLFASTGSHPAAERENAAA
;
A
#
# COMPACT_ATOMS: atom_id res chain seq x y z
N MET A 1 36.85 11.81 -44.68
CA MET A 1 36.23 12.72 -43.70
C MET A 1 34.90 12.15 -43.25
N THR A 2 34.87 11.29 -42.22
CA THR A 2 33.69 11.02 -41.37
C THR A 2 34.05 10.02 -40.26
N VAL A 3 34.80 10.48 -39.25
CA VAL A 3 35.04 9.73 -37.98
C VAL A 3 34.80 10.66 -36.77
N HIS A 4 33.83 11.58 -36.84
CA HIS A 4 33.65 12.62 -35.82
C HIS A 4 32.19 12.86 -35.36
N LYS A 5 31.28 11.88 -35.52
CA LYS A 5 29.89 12.03 -35.02
C LYS A 5 29.45 11.05 -33.92
N SER A 6 30.29 10.09 -33.51
CA SER A 6 29.90 9.08 -32.51
C SER A 6 30.44 9.36 -31.10
N SER A 7 31.32 10.34 -30.92
CA SER A 7 31.87 10.72 -29.61
C SER A 7 31.10 11.84 -28.89
N GLU A 8 30.32 12.66 -29.61
CA GLU A 8 29.51 13.73 -29.00
C GLU A 8 28.19 13.24 -28.36
N LEU A 9 27.69 12.07 -28.78
CA LEU A 9 26.46 11.46 -28.21
C LEU A 9 26.71 10.70 -26.90
N LEU A 10 27.96 10.39 -26.56
CA LEU A 10 28.31 9.69 -25.31
C LEU A 10 28.71 10.65 -24.18
N VAL A 11 29.14 11.88 -24.50
CA VAL A 11 29.48 12.90 -23.50
C VAL A 11 28.22 13.59 -22.95
N ASN A 12 27.10 13.58 -23.68
CA ASN A 12 25.85 14.22 -23.25
C ASN A 12 24.95 13.34 -22.35
N ARG A 13 25.30 12.08 -22.09
CA ARG A 13 24.59 11.21 -21.13
C ARG A 13 25.18 11.25 -19.71
N ALA A 14 26.41 11.73 -19.56
CA ALA A 14 27.09 11.80 -18.26
C ALA A 14 26.65 13.00 -17.40
N ASN A 15 26.04 14.03 -17.99
CA ASN A 15 25.58 15.24 -17.27
C ASN A 15 24.10 15.21 -16.85
N ILE A 16 23.39 14.09 -17.03
CA ILE A 16 21.97 13.95 -16.65
C ILE A 16 21.79 13.18 -15.34
N ILE A 17 22.83 12.52 -14.83
CA ILE A 17 22.74 11.64 -13.65
C ILE A 17 22.87 12.41 -12.32
N ASP A 18 23.38 13.65 -12.33
CA ASP A 18 23.50 14.49 -11.12
C ASP A 18 22.28 15.42 -10.88
N SER A 19 21.19 15.27 -11.63
CA SER A 19 20.00 16.14 -11.55
C SER A 19 18.70 15.40 -11.16
N ILE A 20 18.80 14.24 -10.53
CA ILE A 20 17.61 13.42 -10.19
C ILE A 20 16.85 13.99 -8.96
N ASP A 21 17.46 14.94 -8.23
CA ASP A 21 16.81 15.69 -7.14
C ASP A 21 16.03 16.93 -7.66
N THR A 22 16.09 17.21 -8.96
CA THR A 22 15.68 18.48 -9.56
C THR A 22 14.20 18.60 -9.98
N PRO A 23 13.37 17.55 -10.17
CA PRO A 23 11.96 17.80 -10.49
C PRO A 23 11.22 18.50 -9.35
N VAL A 24 11.53 18.16 -8.09
CA VAL A 24 10.84 18.73 -6.91
C VAL A 24 11.47 20.05 -6.46
N ARG A 25 12.80 20.21 -6.59
CA ARG A 25 13.51 21.45 -6.24
C ARG A 25 13.27 22.61 -7.21
N LEU A 26 13.16 22.33 -8.52
CA LEU A 26 12.97 23.38 -9.53
C LEU A 26 11.54 23.96 -9.49
N ILE A 27 10.56 23.16 -9.06
CA ILE A 27 9.19 23.67 -8.79
C ILE A 27 9.23 24.73 -7.68
N ARG A 28 10.10 24.60 -6.66
CA ARG A 28 10.18 25.57 -5.56
C ARG A 28 10.78 26.92 -5.93
N HIS A 29 11.70 26.96 -6.90
CA HIS A 29 12.43 28.20 -7.22
C HIS A 29 11.74 29.09 -8.26
N THR A 30 10.86 28.51 -9.09
CA THR A 30 10.07 29.25 -10.10
C THR A 30 8.69 29.67 -9.59
N MET A 31 8.27 29.23 -8.39
CA MET A 31 6.88 29.38 -7.89
C MET A 31 6.79 30.26 -6.64
N ARG A 32 7.40 31.47 -6.66
CA ARG A 32 7.20 32.43 -5.57
C ARG A 32 5.86 33.18 -5.64
N ASP A 33 5.07 33.05 -6.71
CA ASP A 33 3.87 33.87 -6.94
C ASP A 33 2.56 33.11 -7.29
N LYS A 34 2.48 31.79 -7.07
CA LYS A 34 1.17 31.08 -7.02
C LYS A 34 1.27 29.90 -6.06
N ALA A 35 0.50 29.94 -4.97
CA ALA A 35 0.36 28.78 -4.10
C ALA A 35 -0.26 27.63 -4.91
N ILE A 36 0.51 26.55 -5.12
CA ILE A 36 0.00 25.32 -5.73
C ILE A 36 -1.11 24.78 -4.84
N SER A 37 -2.27 24.45 -5.41
CA SER A 37 -3.37 23.87 -4.62
C SER A 37 -2.99 22.46 -4.14
N ARG A 38 -3.60 21.99 -3.04
CA ARG A 38 -3.39 20.61 -2.55
C ARG A 38 -3.71 19.59 -3.65
N HIS A 39 -4.78 19.83 -4.40
CA HIS A 39 -5.16 18.99 -5.53
C HIS A 39 -4.06 18.94 -6.61
N ASP A 40 -3.55 20.09 -7.04
CA ASP A 40 -2.50 20.17 -8.06
C ASP A 40 -1.20 19.50 -7.60
N LEU A 41 -0.84 19.66 -6.33
CA LEU A 41 0.32 18.99 -5.74
C LEU A 41 0.13 17.48 -5.76
N GLY A 42 -1.02 16.97 -5.32
CA GLY A 42 -1.34 15.54 -5.34
C GLY A 42 -1.31 14.97 -6.76
N MET A 43 -1.92 15.68 -7.71
CA MET A 43 -1.87 15.29 -9.13
C MET A 43 -0.45 15.28 -9.67
N SER A 44 0.42 16.22 -9.29
CA SER A 44 1.81 16.21 -9.74
C SER A 44 2.58 14.97 -9.28
N VAL A 45 2.29 14.47 -8.07
CA VAL A 45 2.87 13.21 -7.55
C VAL A 45 2.34 12.01 -8.32
N ILE A 46 1.03 11.96 -8.56
CA ILE A 46 0.40 10.90 -9.37
C ILE A 46 1.03 10.82 -10.77
N HIS A 47 1.25 11.96 -11.43
CA HIS A 47 1.91 11.98 -12.73
C HIS A 47 3.36 11.48 -12.67
N ALA A 48 4.08 11.77 -11.59
CA ALA A 48 5.45 11.28 -11.39
C ALA A 48 5.52 9.77 -11.13
N ILE A 49 4.51 9.19 -10.48
CA ILE A 49 4.38 7.73 -10.27
C ILE A 49 3.92 7.04 -11.56
N GLY A 50 2.97 7.63 -12.28
CA GLY A 50 2.39 7.11 -13.51
C GLY A 50 0.90 7.44 -13.58
N SER A 51 0.41 7.81 -14.77
CA SER A 51 -0.97 8.30 -14.91
C SER A 51 -1.99 7.21 -15.24
N ASP A 52 -1.59 6.17 -15.97
CA ASP A 52 -2.53 5.20 -16.56
C ASP A 52 -3.29 4.37 -15.50
N GLY A 53 -2.59 3.88 -14.47
CA GLY A 53 -3.23 3.11 -13.39
C GLY A 53 -4.10 3.98 -12.48
N PHE A 54 -3.75 5.26 -12.32
CA PHE A 54 -4.57 6.19 -11.54
C PHE A 54 -5.81 6.65 -12.31
N ALA A 55 -5.74 6.79 -13.64
CA ALA A 55 -6.90 7.21 -14.44
C ALA A 55 -8.08 6.25 -14.33
N GLN A 56 -7.82 4.94 -14.36
CA GLN A 56 -8.86 3.91 -14.19
C GLN A 56 -9.48 3.98 -12.79
N LEU A 57 -8.63 4.08 -11.76
CA LEU A 57 -9.08 4.26 -10.39
C LEU A 57 -9.88 5.55 -10.22
N SER A 58 -9.43 6.66 -10.80
CA SER A 58 -10.11 7.95 -10.72
C SER A 58 -11.51 7.88 -11.30
N ALA A 59 -11.68 7.23 -12.46
CA ALA A 59 -12.99 7.04 -13.07
C ALA A 59 -13.92 6.20 -12.20
N ALA A 60 -13.41 5.10 -11.62
CA ALA A 60 -14.15 4.27 -10.68
C ALA A 60 -14.59 5.06 -9.43
N LEU A 61 -13.69 5.87 -8.87
CA LEU A 61 -13.98 6.71 -7.71
C LEU A 61 -14.98 7.82 -8.03
N ASP A 62 -14.89 8.44 -9.21
CA ASP A 62 -15.89 9.41 -9.70
C ASP A 62 -17.31 8.82 -9.77
N MET A 63 -17.43 7.54 -10.13
CA MET A 63 -18.71 6.83 -10.21
C MET A 63 -19.28 6.44 -8.84
N LEU A 64 -18.42 6.32 -7.82
CA LEU A 64 -18.82 5.89 -6.47
C LEU A 64 -19.02 7.09 -5.53
N ASP A 65 -17.98 7.90 -5.32
CA ASP A 65 -18.03 9.11 -4.52
C ASP A 65 -16.89 10.09 -4.92
N PRO A 66 -17.21 11.26 -5.51
CA PRO A 66 -16.23 12.28 -5.85
C PRO A 66 -15.40 12.79 -4.67
N ASP A 67 -15.95 12.78 -3.45
CA ASP A 67 -15.21 13.22 -2.26
C ASP A 67 -14.12 12.21 -1.88
N PHE A 68 -14.35 10.92 -2.08
CA PHE A 68 -13.31 9.90 -1.88
C PHE A 68 -12.12 10.14 -2.81
N ARG A 69 -12.36 10.49 -4.09
CA ARG A 69 -11.29 10.85 -5.03
C ARG A 69 -10.51 12.07 -4.53
N ARG A 70 -11.20 13.11 -4.08
CA ARG A 70 -10.56 14.32 -3.52
C ARG A 70 -9.70 13.98 -2.31
N LEU A 71 -10.20 13.18 -1.38
CA LEU A 71 -9.46 12.73 -0.19
C LEU A 71 -8.21 11.92 -0.56
N LEU A 72 -8.28 11.09 -1.59
CA LEU A 72 -7.12 10.35 -2.08
C LEU A 72 -6.06 11.30 -2.68
N ILE A 73 -6.47 12.22 -3.55
CA ILE A 73 -5.54 13.15 -4.21
C ILE A 73 -4.92 14.13 -3.19
N GLU A 74 -5.75 14.82 -2.41
CA GLU A 74 -5.31 15.86 -1.49
C GLU A 74 -4.73 15.28 -0.19
N GLY A 75 -5.31 14.21 0.34
CA GLY A 75 -4.88 13.60 1.59
C GLY A 75 -3.71 12.65 1.39
N ALA A 76 -3.87 11.61 0.57
CA ALA A 76 -2.80 10.62 0.42
C ALA A 76 -1.63 11.20 -0.40
N TYR A 77 -1.88 11.69 -1.62
CA TYR A 77 -0.77 12.09 -2.49
C TYR A 77 -0.16 13.44 -2.09
N ALA A 78 -0.98 14.46 -1.81
CA ALA A 78 -0.46 15.79 -1.48
C ALA A 78 0.06 15.90 -0.03
N ASP A 79 -0.68 15.44 0.97
CA ASP A 79 -0.28 15.63 2.37
C ASP A 79 0.72 14.59 2.87
N ILE A 80 0.73 13.37 2.32
CA ILE A 80 1.59 12.27 2.79
C ILE A 80 2.74 12.01 1.82
N ILE A 81 2.45 11.71 0.54
CA ILE A 81 3.49 11.28 -0.40
C ILE A 81 4.37 12.45 -0.87
N ALA A 82 3.82 13.66 -1.06
CA ALA A 82 4.58 14.82 -1.51
C ALA A 82 5.55 15.40 -0.45
N ARG A 83 5.54 14.87 0.79
CA ARG A 83 6.38 15.38 1.88
C ARG A 83 7.87 15.22 1.55
N PRO A 84 8.69 16.26 1.71
CA PRO A 84 10.04 16.34 1.13
C PRO A 84 11.11 15.54 1.88
N ASN A 85 10.81 15.06 3.08
CA ASN A 85 11.81 14.45 3.97
C ASN A 85 12.17 13.01 3.57
N LEU A 86 11.45 12.40 2.63
CA LEU A 86 11.79 11.11 2.04
C LEU A 86 11.53 11.18 0.53
N ALA A 87 12.56 10.89 -0.25
CA ALA A 87 12.50 10.96 -1.71
C ALA A 87 11.44 9.98 -2.27
N LEU A 88 10.72 10.41 -3.32
CA LEU A 88 9.65 9.64 -3.94
C LEU A 88 10.09 8.22 -4.36
N LYS A 89 11.32 8.07 -4.89
CA LYS A 89 11.88 6.76 -5.24
C LYS A 89 11.90 5.78 -4.05
N HIS A 90 12.18 6.25 -2.83
CA HIS A 90 12.18 5.39 -1.64
C HIS A 90 10.77 5.15 -1.11
N ARG A 91 9.84 6.08 -1.34
CA ARG A 91 8.41 5.89 -1.06
C ARG A 91 7.83 4.76 -1.91
N GLU A 92 8.13 4.73 -3.19
CA GLU A 92 7.69 3.64 -4.08
C GLU A 92 8.32 2.30 -3.69
N LEU A 93 9.60 2.29 -3.30
CA LEU A 93 10.29 1.10 -2.79
C LEU A 93 9.55 0.48 -1.59
N ILE A 94 9.25 1.28 -0.56
CA ILE A 94 8.55 0.77 0.63
C ILE A 94 7.11 0.37 0.31
N THR A 95 6.44 1.09 -0.59
CA THR A 95 5.08 0.77 -1.02
C THR A 95 5.02 -0.58 -1.72
N VAL A 96 5.90 -0.85 -2.68
CA VAL A 96 5.95 -2.15 -3.39
C VAL A 96 6.24 -3.29 -2.42
N ALA A 97 7.17 -3.08 -1.48
CA ALA A 97 7.51 -4.07 -0.46
C ALA A 97 6.29 -4.44 0.41
N VAL A 98 5.52 -3.43 0.83
CA VAL A 98 4.32 -3.59 1.66
C VAL A 98 3.16 -4.22 0.89
N LEU A 99 2.85 -3.70 -0.30
CA LEU A 99 1.76 -4.22 -1.12
C LEU A 99 1.98 -5.68 -1.48
N THR A 100 3.22 -6.08 -1.72
CA THR A 100 3.57 -7.49 -1.98
C THR A 100 3.15 -8.39 -0.81
N VAL A 101 3.39 -7.99 0.44
CA VAL A 101 3.08 -8.82 1.62
C VAL A 101 1.66 -8.68 2.13
N MET A 102 0.93 -7.64 1.73
CA MET A 102 -0.48 -7.47 2.08
C MET A 102 -1.41 -8.43 1.35
N GLY A 103 -1.05 -8.88 0.14
CA GLY A 103 -1.95 -9.68 -0.71
C GLY A 103 -3.16 -8.90 -1.23
N ASN A 104 -3.89 -9.46 -2.19
CA ASN A 104 -5.06 -8.84 -2.84
C ASN A 104 -4.87 -7.39 -3.33
N THR A 105 -3.65 -7.04 -3.73
CA THR A 105 -3.23 -5.68 -4.10
C THR A 105 -2.74 -5.62 -5.54
N GLU A 106 -3.10 -6.58 -6.40
CA GLU A 106 -2.49 -6.76 -7.72
C GLU A 106 -2.43 -5.46 -8.56
N ALA A 107 -3.56 -4.74 -8.69
CA ALA A 107 -3.62 -3.50 -9.45
C ALA A 107 -2.72 -2.41 -8.82
N THR A 108 -2.82 -2.22 -7.51
CA THR A 108 -2.05 -1.23 -6.75
C THR A 108 -0.55 -1.56 -6.74
N LEU A 109 -0.19 -2.85 -6.65
CA LEU A 109 1.19 -3.33 -6.72
C LEU A 109 1.78 -3.04 -8.09
N LYS A 110 1.06 -3.34 -9.17
CA LYS A 110 1.50 -3.03 -10.54
C LYS A 110 1.66 -1.52 -10.76
N TYR A 111 0.74 -0.72 -10.21
CA TYR A 111 0.82 0.74 -10.27
C TYR A 111 2.11 1.27 -9.63
N HIS A 112 2.39 0.91 -8.38
CA HIS A 112 3.58 1.38 -7.67
C HIS A 112 4.89 0.72 -8.12
N ALA A 113 4.84 -0.50 -8.66
CA ALA A 113 5.98 -1.10 -9.34
C ALA A 113 6.34 -0.32 -10.63
N GLY A 114 5.34 0.18 -11.34
CA GLY A 114 5.55 1.15 -12.43
C GLY A 114 6.12 2.47 -11.91
N GLY A 115 5.62 2.93 -10.76
CA GLY A 115 6.17 4.07 -10.01
C GLY A 115 7.65 3.95 -9.68
N MET A 116 8.10 2.78 -9.25
CA MET A 116 9.53 2.53 -9.05
C MET A 116 10.32 2.75 -10.36
N LEU A 117 9.85 2.22 -11.49
CA LEU A 117 10.52 2.43 -12.78
C LEU A 117 10.54 3.92 -13.18
N ASN A 118 9.41 4.61 -13.04
CA ASN A 118 9.25 6.02 -13.39
C ASN A 118 10.08 6.95 -12.49
N THR A 119 10.39 6.52 -11.26
CA THR A 119 11.27 7.22 -10.32
C THR A 119 12.75 6.83 -10.43
N GLY A 120 13.10 6.08 -11.48
CA GLY A 120 14.49 5.81 -11.87
C GLY A 120 15.09 4.51 -11.35
N TRP A 121 14.28 3.59 -10.79
CA TRP A 121 14.76 2.27 -10.42
C TRP A 121 14.94 1.37 -11.64
N ALA A 122 15.98 0.53 -11.58
CA ALA A 122 16.15 -0.54 -12.55
C ALA A 122 15.08 -1.64 -12.33
N PRO A 123 14.63 -2.35 -13.39
CA PRO A 123 13.67 -3.45 -13.26
C PRO A 123 14.11 -4.53 -12.27
N GLN A 124 15.41 -4.79 -12.21
CA GLN A 124 16.02 -5.74 -11.28
C GLN A 124 15.80 -5.33 -9.82
N ALA A 125 15.81 -4.03 -9.51
CA ALA A 125 15.54 -3.53 -8.16
C ALA A 125 14.07 -3.73 -7.75
N VAL A 126 13.13 -3.61 -8.69
CA VAL A 126 11.71 -3.91 -8.46
C VAL A 126 11.53 -5.41 -8.14
N LEU A 127 12.13 -6.28 -8.97
CA LEU A 127 12.12 -7.72 -8.75
C LEU A 127 12.79 -8.11 -7.42
N ALA A 128 13.91 -7.46 -7.07
CA ALA A 128 14.63 -7.67 -5.82
C ALA A 128 13.79 -7.27 -4.59
N THR A 129 13.03 -6.18 -4.70
CA THR A 129 12.12 -5.69 -3.65
C THR A 129 11.05 -6.71 -3.35
N VAL A 130 10.43 -7.27 -4.40
CA VAL A 130 9.45 -8.35 -4.26
C VAL A 130 10.11 -9.63 -3.74
N TRP A 131 11.27 -10.00 -4.28
CA TRP A 131 12.01 -11.19 -3.88
C TRP A 131 12.40 -11.17 -2.40
N LEU A 132 12.76 -10.01 -1.85
CA LEU A 132 13.09 -9.82 -0.44
C LEU A 132 11.98 -10.30 0.50
N THR A 133 10.72 -10.18 0.08
CA THR A 133 9.56 -10.63 0.87
C THR A 133 9.57 -12.12 1.17
N ARG A 134 10.26 -12.94 0.37
CA ARG A 134 10.34 -14.40 0.58
C ARG A 134 10.83 -14.76 1.99
N ARG A 135 11.68 -13.91 2.56
CA ARG A 135 12.33 -14.14 3.86
C ARG A 135 11.39 -13.87 5.03
N TYR A 136 10.37 -13.05 4.82
CA TYR A 136 9.49 -12.54 5.87
C TYR A 136 8.05 -13.03 5.71
N ALA A 137 7.53 -13.07 4.49
CA ALA A 137 6.19 -13.53 4.15
C ALA A 137 6.15 -14.94 3.52
N GLY A 138 7.31 -15.54 3.28
CA GLY A 138 7.43 -16.86 2.66
C GLY A 138 7.42 -16.85 1.13
N MET A 139 7.80 -17.99 0.55
CA MET A 139 7.95 -18.16 -0.90
C MET A 139 6.66 -17.92 -1.71
N PRO A 140 5.47 -18.40 -1.30
CA PRO A 140 4.25 -18.21 -2.09
C PRO A 140 3.89 -16.74 -2.32
N VAL A 141 4.09 -15.89 -1.31
CA VAL A 141 3.82 -14.45 -1.40
C VAL A 141 4.77 -13.76 -2.38
N ALA A 142 6.07 -14.04 -2.26
CA ALA A 142 7.07 -13.50 -3.20
C ALA A 142 6.79 -13.94 -4.64
N MET A 143 6.40 -15.20 -4.85
CA MET A 143 6.05 -15.74 -6.16
C MET A 143 4.83 -15.08 -6.79
N ALA A 144 3.78 -14.83 -6.01
CA ALA A 144 2.61 -14.10 -6.47
C ALA A 144 2.97 -12.66 -6.86
N GLY A 145 3.77 -11.98 -6.04
CA GLY A 145 4.28 -10.65 -6.36
C GLY A 145 5.12 -10.63 -7.64
N LEU A 146 6.02 -11.60 -7.82
CA LEU A 146 6.90 -11.67 -8.98
C LEU A 146 6.10 -11.84 -10.27
N ARG A 147 5.08 -12.71 -10.26
CA ARG A 147 4.16 -12.87 -11.40
C ARG A 147 3.51 -11.54 -11.79
N ASN A 148 3.06 -10.76 -10.81
CA ASN A 148 2.45 -9.46 -11.06
C ASN A 148 3.43 -8.45 -11.66
N VAL A 149 4.67 -8.40 -11.16
CA VAL A 149 5.71 -7.53 -11.71
C VAL A 149 6.16 -7.98 -13.10
N PHE A 150 6.29 -9.28 -13.38
CA PHE A 150 6.60 -9.77 -14.72
C PHE A 150 5.53 -9.40 -15.74
N MET A 151 4.24 -9.52 -15.37
CA MET A 151 3.14 -9.06 -16.22
C MET A 151 3.22 -7.57 -16.53
N LEU A 152 3.55 -6.74 -15.52
CA LEU A 152 3.74 -5.30 -15.69
C LEU A 152 4.92 -4.99 -16.64
N LEU A 153 6.09 -5.58 -16.40
CA LEU A 153 7.30 -5.35 -17.20
C LEU A 153 7.07 -5.72 -18.67
N ARG A 154 6.36 -6.84 -18.90
CA ARG A 154 5.95 -7.26 -20.24
C ARG A 154 5.03 -6.23 -20.90
N ALA A 155 4.05 -5.71 -20.18
CA ALA A 155 3.15 -4.68 -20.70
C ALA A 155 3.88 -3.38 -21.08
N HIS A 156 5.00 -3.08 -20.41
CA HIS A 156 5.84 -1.91 -20.69
C HIS A 156 6.96 -2.19 -21.71
N GLY A 157 7.07 -3.40 -22.24
CA GLY A 157 8.13 -3.79 -23.18
C GLY A 157 9.54 -3.72 -22.58
N VAL A 158 9.67 -3.82 -21.25
CA VAL A 158 10.95 -3.71 -20.54
C VAL A 158 11.60 -5.10 -20.45
N ASP A 159 12.73 -5.27 -21.14
CA ASP A 159 13.58 -6.45 -20.98
C ASP A 159 14.46 -6.29 -19.73
N ALA A 160 14.22 -7.12 -18.73
CA ALA A 160 14.95 -7.10 -17.47
C ALA A 160 16.24 -7.95 -17.50
N GLY A 161 16.66 -8.47 -18.67
CA GLY A 161 17.82 -9.37 -18.77
C GLY A 161 17.53 -10.78 -18.25
N PHE A 162 16.25 -11.12 -18.13
CA PHE A 162 15.75 -12.45 -17.87
C PHE A 162 14.87 -12.78 -19.07
N ASP A 163 15.18 -13.84 -19.84
CA ASP A 163 14.39 -14.24 -21.02
C ASP A 163 12.91 -14.32 -20.63
N ALA A 164 12.13 -13.26 -20.88
CA ALA A 164 10.76 -13.13 -20.41
C ALA A 164 9.77 -13.47 -21.52
N CYS A 165 10.05 -14.55 -22.24
CA CYS A 165 9.18 -15.07 -23.30
C CYS A 165 8.45 -16.33 -22.82
N THR A 166 7.20 -16.16 -22.33
CA THR A 166 6.18 -17.15 -21.89
C THR A 166 6.11 -17.47 -20.38
N ALA A 167 5.00 -18.05 -19.90
CA ALA A 167 4.85 -18.52 -18.52
C ALA A 167 5.98 -19.48 -18.09
N ALA A 168 6.45 -20.34 -19.01
CA ALA A 168 7.61 -21.21 -18.80
C ALA A 168 8.92 -20.45 -18.55
N SER A 169 9.01 -19.21 -19.02
CA SER A 169 10.19 -18.35 -18.84
C SER A 169 10.20 -17.60 -17.50
N CYS A 170 9.02 -17.33 -16.94
CA CYS A 170 8.89 -16.89 -15.55
C CYS A 170 9.35 -18.00 -14.61
N ASP A 171 8.95 -19.24 -14.87
CA ASP A 171 9.37 -20.41 -14.08
C ASP A 171 10.89 -20.64 -14.18
N ALA A 172 11.49 -20.48 -15.36
CA ALA A 172 12.94 -20.56 -15.54
C ALA A 172 13.70 -19.42 -14.84
N THR A 173 13.15 -18.21 -14.81
CA THR A 173 13.73 -17.08 -14.09
C THR A 173 13.67 -17.29 -12.60
N VAL A 174 12.53 -17.75 -12.08
CA VAL A 174 12.38 -18.12 -10.68
C VAL A 174 13.34 -19.25 -10.32
N ALA A 175 13.51 -20.26 -11.16
CA ALA A 175 14.46 -21.34 -10.92
C ALA A 175 15.89 -20.81 -10.74
N ARG A 176 16.34 -19.88 -11.60
CA ARG A 176 17.65 -19.22 -11.44
C ARG A 176 17.74 -18.40 -10.15
N MET A 177 16.68 -17.69 -9.78
CA MET A 177 16.63 -16.97 -8.50
C MET A 177 16.66 -17.91 -7.30
N LEU A 178 16.20 -19.16 -7.44
CA LEU A 178 16.29 -20.17 -6.39
C LEU A 178 17.68 -20.79 -6.28
N ASP A 179 18.42 -20.89 -7.40
CA ASP A 179 19.80 -21.40 -7.41
C ASP A 179 20.76 -20.49 -6.63
N ASP A 180 20.61 -19.17 -6.77
CA ASP A 180 21.27 -18.16 -5.93
C ASP A 180 20.24 -17.14 -5.41
N PRO A 181 19.67 -17.35 -4.21
CA PRO A 181 18.60 -16.52 -3.69
C PRO A 181 19.06 -15.17 -3.15
N GLU A 182 20.37 -14.91 -3.06
CA GLU A 182 20.92 -13.63 -2.61
C GLU A 182 21.33 -12.74 -3.79
N GLN A 183 21.80 -13.31 -4.91
CA GLN A 183 22.18 -12.55 -6.11
C GLN A 183 21.10 -11.53 -6.57
N PRO A 184 19.79 -11.85 -6.63
CA PRO A 184 18.79 -10.85 -7.02
C PRO A 184 18.76 -9.62 -6.12
N LEU A 185 19.14 -9.76 -4.84
CA LEU A 185 19.11 -8.68 -3.86
C LEU A 185 20.25 -7.67 -4.05
N ASP A 186 21.25 -7.98 -4.86
CA ASP A 186 22.36 -7.06 -5.18
C ASP A 186 21.92 -5.86 -6.04
N ALA A 187 20.74 -5.94 -6.65
CA ALA A 187 20.11 -4.81 -7.33
C ALA A 187 19.64 -3.70 -6.36
N LEU A 188 19.67 -3.96 -5.04
CA LEU A 188 19.38 -2.99 -3.98
C LEU A 188 20.62 -2.81 -3.10
N THR A 189 20.92 -1.57 -2.71
CA THR A 189 21.96 -1.33 -1.71
C THR A 189 21.55 -1.89 -0.34
N PRO A 190 22.51 -2.17 0.56
CA PRO A 190 22.18 -2.58 1.94
C PRO A 190 21.25 -1.58 2.66
N LYS A 191 21.41 -0.28 2.40
CA LYS A 191 20.59 0.80 2.95
C LYS A 191 19.14 0.69 2.46
N GLU A 192 18.93 0.47 1.16
CA GLU A 192 17.60 0.31 0.56
C GLU A 192 16.93 -0.99 0.99
N ARG A 193 17.66 -2.11 1.06
CA ARG A 193 17.15 -3.39 1.59
C ARG A 193 16.66 -3.24 3.02
N ALA A 194 17.42 -2.57 3.88
CA ALA A 194 17.02 -2.35 5.27
C ALA A 194 15.72 -1.54 5.38
N LEU A 195 15.53 -0.53 4.53
CA LEU A 195 14.31 0.27 4.49
C LEU A 195 13.10 -0.56 4.05
N ALA A 196 13.24 -1.32 2.97
CA ALA A 196 12.18 -2.21 2.47
C ALA A 196 11.83 -3.29 3.50
N THR A 197 12.84 -3.90 4.14
CA THR A 197 12.64 -4.85 5.22
C THR A 197 11.90 -4.25 6.41
N LEU A 198 12.24 -3.03 6.83
CA LEU A 198 11.53 -2.36 7.91
C LEU A 198 10.04 -2.23 7.59
N ALA A 199 9.70 -1.80 6.38
CA ALA A 199 8.32 -1.66 5.93
C ALA A 199 7.58 -3.03 5.89
N ILE A 200 8.23 -4.08 5.40
CA ILE A 200 7.69 -5.45 5.39
C ILE A 200 7.40 -5.94 6.81
N VAL A 201 8.35 -5.76 7.73
CA VAL A 201 8.21 -6.21 9.12
C VAL A 201 7.06 -5.48 9.80
N ILE A 202 6.92 -4.16 9.61
CA ILE A 202 5.79 -3.40 10.13
C ILE A 202 4.44 -3.89 9.56
N ALA A 203 4.42 -4.25 8.27
CA ALA A 203 3.21 -4.72 7.61
C ALA A 203 2.74 -6.10 8.08
N LEU A 204 3.69 -7.01 8.37
CA LEU A 204 3.42 -8.39 8.77
C LEU A 204 3.27 -8.57 10.28
N GLU A 205 4.06 -7.84 11.06
CA GLU A 205 4.23 -8.08 12.48
C GLU A 205 4.14 -6.78 13.27
N ASN A 206 3.18 -6.71 14.20
CA ASN A 206 3.18 -5.69 15.25
C ASN A 206 4.01 -6.14 16.47
N ARG A 207 5.06 -6.94 16.27
CA ARG A 207 5.93 -7.42 17.37
C ARG A 207 7.04 -6.41 17.62
N HIS A 208 7.06 -5.87 18.83
CA HIS A 208 7.84 -4.70 19.20
C HIS A 208 9.36 -4.89 18.97
N ASP A 209 9.89 -6.10 19.18
CA ASP A 209 11.33 -6.37 19.07
C ASP A 209 11.87 -6.43 17.64
N ALA A 210 11.08 -6.97 16.71
CA ALA A 210 11.51 -7.08 15.31
C ALA A 210 11.61 -5.69 14.68
N VAL A 211 10.58 -4.86 14.87
CA VAL A 211 10.55 -3.45 14.47
C VAL A 211 11.74 -2.70 15.07
N ARG A 212 11.98 -2.83 16.39
CA ARG A 212 13.11 -2.20 17.08
C ARG A 212 14.45 -2.56 16.44
N ARG A 213 14.69 -3.84 16.13
CA ARG A 213 15.93 -4.29 15.47
C ARG A 213 16.10 -3.68 14.08
N HIS A 214 15.06 -3.66 13.27
CA HIS A 214 15.13 -3.14 11.90
C HIS A 214 15.22 -1.62 11.84
N LEU A 215 14.59 -0.89 12.76
CA LEU A 215 14.79 0.55 12.94
C LEU A 215 16.26 0.87 13.26
N ASN A 216 16.85 0.16 14.23
CA ASN A 216 18.26 0.33 14.58
C ASN A 216 19.19 -0.02 13.41
N ALA A 217 18.86 -1.05 12.62
CA ALA A 217 19.61 -1.37 11.40
C ALA A 217 19.56 -0.22 10.39
N CYS A 218 18.39 0.39 10.17
CA CYS A 218 18.24 1.53 9.26
C CYS A 218 19.08 2.73 9.72
N LEU A 219 19.04 3.05 11.02
CA LEU A 219 19.80 4.16 11.61
C LEU A 219 21.32 3.94 11.47
N ARG A 220 21.82 2.71 11.72
CA ARG A 220 23.23 2.37 11.49
C ARG A 220 23.67 2.49 10.04
N LEU A 221 22.76 2.25 9.10
CA LEU A 221 22.99 2.41 7.66
C LEU A 221 22.79 3.86 7.19
N GLY A 222 22.59 4.80 8.11
CA GLY A 222 22.53 6.24 7.84
C GLY A 222 21.19 6.73 7.32
N TRP A 223 20.08 6.00 7.57
CA TRP A 223 18.76 6.61 7.49
C TRP A 223 18.56 7.56 8.67
N THR A 224 17.98 8.72 8.41
CA THR A 224 17.73 9.73 9.43
C THR A 224 16.42 9.47 10.17
N ARG A 225 16.31 10.03 11.37
CA ARG A 225 15.04 10.08 12.13
C ARG A 225 13.90 10.64 11.28
N SER A 226 14.17 11.70 10.52
CA SER A 226 13.17 12.34 9.67
C SER A 226 12.68 11.41 8.56
N GLU A 227 13.59 10.74 7.85
CA GLU A 227 13.24 9.78 6.80
C GLU A 227 12.43 8.60 7.35
N LEU A 228 12.83 8.04 8.51
CA LEU A 228 12.10 6.93 9.13
C LEU A 228 10.73 7.35 9.68
N THR A 229 10.58 8.62 10.09
CA THR A 229 9.27 9.18 10.47
C THR A 229 8.34 9.23 9.26
N GLU A 230 8.86 9.59 8.08
CA GLU A 230 8.07 9.59 6.84
C GLU A 230 7.63 8.18 6.42
N VAL A 231 8.45 7.16 6.69
CA VAL A 231 8.04 5.75 6.47
C VAL A 231 6.81 5.45 7.32
N LEU A 232 6.83 5.76 8.62
CA LEU A 232 5.68 5.52 9.50
C LEU A 232 4.44 6.29 9.04
N ILE A 233 4.59 7.59 8.73
CA ILE A 233 3.49 8.42 8.22
C ILE A 233 2.89 7.79 6.95
N GLN A 234 3.72 7.37 6.00
CA GLN A 234 3.25 6.74 4.77
C GLN A 234 2.51 5.44 5.02
N LEU A 235 3.05 4.58 5.90
CA LEU A 235 2.42 3.30 6.22
C LEU A 235 1.03 3.45 6.83
N THR A 236 0.67 4.60 7.43
CA THR A 236 -0.71 4.85 7.89
C THR A 236 -1.73 4.77 6.76
N GLY A 237 -1.35 5.23 5.55
CA GLY A 237 -2.20 5.20 4.37
C GLY A 237 -2.30 3.82 3.74
N TYR A 238 -1.32 2.94 3.94
CA TYR A 238 -1.31 1.59 3.35
C TYR A 238 -1.84 0.53 4.30
N LEU A 239 -1.51 0.60 5.59
CA LEU A 239 -1.83 -0.41 6.60
C LEU A 239 -3.02 -0.03 7.50
N GLY A 240 -3.42 1.24 7.50
CA GLY A 240 -4.33 1.79 8.49
C GLY A 240 -3.63 2.20 9.78
N TRP A 241 -4.26 3.11 10.52
CA TRP A 241 -3.72 3.72 11.73
C TRP A 241 -3.52 2.73 12.89
N PRO A 242 -4.45 1.77 13.17
CA PRO A 242 -4.31 0.88 14.33
C PRO A 242 -3.02 0.04 14.33
N LEU A 243 -2.46 -0.25 13.15
CA LEU A 243 -1.23 -1.01 13.02
C LEU A 243 0.04 -0.16 13.15
N VAL A 244 -0.02 1.11 12.75
CA VAL A 244 1.17 1.98 12.75
C VAL A 244 1.34 2.73 14.07
N LEU A 245 0.25 3.05 14.77
CA LEU A 245 0.33 3.82 16.03
C LEU A 245 1.15 3.12 17.13
N PRO A 246 1.02 1.80 17.38
CA PRO A 246 1.87 1.11 18.36
C PRO A 246 3.35 1.12 17.95
N VAL A 247 3.63 0.95 16.65
CA VAL A 247 4.97 1.02 16.04
C VAL A 247 5.62 2.38 16.26
N THR A 248 4.83 3.45 16.23
CA THR A 248 5.31 4.83 16.46
C THR A 248 5.88 4.99 17.87
N ARG A 249 5.30 4.34 18.90
CA ARG A 249 5.82 4.38 20.27
C ARG A 249 7.21 3.73 20.35
N ILE A 250 7.38 2.57 19.72
CA ILE A 250 8.69 1.89 19.65
C ILE A 250 9.73 2.77 18.93
N ALA A 251 9.33 3.44 17.85
CA ALA A 251 10.23 4.36 17.16
C ALA A 251 10.66 5.51 18.07
N LEU A 252 9.75 6.10 18.84
CA LEU A 252 10.08 7.14 19.82
C LEU A 252 11.06 6.64 20.88
N ASP A 253 10.88 5.42 21.40
CA ASP A 253 11.80 4.81 22.38
C ASP A 253 13.21 4.66 21.81
N VAL A 254 13.33 4.06 20.63
CA VAL A 254 14.61 3.84 19.94
C VAL A 254 15.33 5.15 19.65
N LEU A 255 14.58 6.15 19.18
CA LEU A 255 15.14 7.46 18.85
C LEU A 255 15.57 8.21 20.11
N GLY A 256 14.80 8.12 21.19
CA GLY A 256 15.17 8.68 22.49
C GLY A 256 16.40 8.01 23.11
N ASP A 257 16.56 6.69 22.93
CA ASP A 257 17.76 5.95 23.37
C ASP A 257 19.03 6.48 22.69
N ILE A 258 18.95 6.81 21.40
CA ILE A 258 20.10 7.33 20.64
C ILE A 258 20.44 8.74 21.07
N GLU A 259 19.45 9.60 21.29
CA GLU A 259 19.66 10.97 21.80
C GLU A 259 20.29 10.95 23.19
N ARG A 260 19.85 10.04 24.07
CA ARG A 260 20.48 9.81 25.38
C ARG A 260 21.93 9.37 25.26
N ARG A 261 22.22 8.40 24.38
CA ARG A 261 23.59 7.90 24.13
C ARG A 261 24.50 8.95 23.49
N ALA A 262 23.97 9.80 22.62
CA ALA A 262 24.72 10.89 22.01
C ALA A 262 25.02 12.04 23.01
N ALA A 263 24.13 12.25 23.99
CA ALA A 263 24.35 13.21 25.08
C ALA A 263 25.34 12.70 26.15
N SER A 264 25.44 11.38 26.35
CA SER A 264 26.39 10.73 27.26
C SER A 264 27.63 10.26 26.50
N ASN A 265 28.61 11.14 26.30
CA ASN A 265 29.89 10.77 25.69
C ASN A 265 30.71 9.90 26.69
N ASP A 266 30.39 8.61 26.83
CA ASP A 266 31.26 7.63 27.53
C ASP A 266 31.03 6.20 27.05
N ALA A 267 32.13 5.45 26.99
CA ALA A 267 32.18 4.05 26.58
C ALA A 267 31.68 3.15 27.71
N GLY A 268 30.64 2.34 27.46
CA GLY A 268 30.19 1.36 28.45
C GLY A 268 28.98 0.56 28.01
N MET A 269 29.23 -0.66 27.56
CA MET A 269 28.21 -1.71 27.42
C MET A 269 27.57 -1.97 28.78
N CYS A 270 26.24 -1.92 28.85
CA CYS A 270 25.48 -2.79 29.75
C CYS A 270 24.09 -3.03 29.14
N CYS A 271 23.82 -4.28 28.79
CA CYS A 271 22.47 -4.77 28.58
C CYS A 271 21.83 -4.91 29.96
N THR A 272 20.71 -4.23 30.22
CA THR A 272 19.79 -4.64 31.27
C THR A 272 18.69 -5.51 30.64
N PRO A 273 18.30 -6.62 31.28
CA PRO A 273 17.11 -7.36 30.88
C PRO A 273 15.90 -6.69 31.51
N ASP A 274 15.01 -6.12 30.70
CA ASP A 274 13.71 -5.68 31.19
C ASP A 274 12.73 -6.87 31.21
N THR A 275 12.13 -7.05 32.37
CA THR A 275 11.05 -7.96 32.70
C THR A 275 9.74 -7.57 31.99
N PRO A 276 8.83 -8.52 31.73
CA PRO A 276 7.51 -8.20 31.20
C PRO A 276 6.59 -7.74 32.35
N ASP A 277 6.11 -6.51 32.28
CA ASP A 277 4.99 -6.05 33.12
C ASP A 277 3.65 -6.38 32.45
N ASP A 278 2.93 -7.27 33.13
CA ASP A 278 1.48 -7.42 33.32
C ASP A 278 0.50 -6.82 32.30
N LEU A 279 -0.29 -7.72 31.70
CA LEU A 279 -1.65 -7.45 31.24
C LEU A 279 -2.62 -8.29 32.07
N ASP A 280 -2.95 -7.79 33.27
CA ASP A 280 -4.07 -8.30 34.05
C ASP A 280 -5.41 -7.77 33.51
N GLY A 281 -6.37 -8.70 33.34
CA GLY A 281 -7.80 -8.42 33.42
C GLY A 281 -8.57 -8.23 32.11
N ILE A 282 -8.93 -9.33 31.44
CA ILE A 282 -10.14 -9.35 30.58
C ILE A 282 -11.34 -9.65 31.50
N PRO A 283 -12.38 -8.79 31.56
CA PRO A 283 -13.56 -9.05 32.39
C PRO A 283 -14.30 -10.32 31.94
N PRO A 284 -14.78 -11.19 32.85
CA PRO A 284 -15.51 -12.42 32.51
C PRO A 284 -16.92 -12.23 31.92
N GLU A 285 -17.29 -11.06 31.42
CA GLU A 285 -18.66 -10.80 30.91
C GLU A 285 -18.78 -10.71 29.38
N LEU A 286 -17.73 -11.05 28.62
CA LEU A 286 -17.81 -11.19 27.17
C LEU A 286 -18.47 -12.51 26.70
N ALA A 287 -19.19 -13.20 27.59
CA ALA A 287 -19.97 -14.41 27.31
C ALA A 287 -21.49 -14.15 27.18
N ARG A 288 -21.97 -12.90 27.32
CA ARG A 288 -23.42 -12.58 27.19
C ARG A 288 -23.82 -11.84 25.90
N TYR A 289 -22.92 -11.66 24.94
CA TYR A 289 -23.27 -11.02 23.66
C TYR A 289 -23.78 -11.98 22.58
N LEU A 290 -23.93 -13.27 22.91
CA LEU A 290 -24.44 -14.30 21.99
C LEU A 290 -25.89 -14.74 22.26
N ASP A 291 -26.53 -14.24 23.32
CA ASP A 291 -27.94 -14.54 23.60
C ASP A 291 -28.76 -13.26 23.76
N ALA A 292 -29.17 -12.69 22.63
CA ALA A 292 -30.27 -11.73 22.56
C ALA A 292 -31.07 -11.95 21.28
N SER A 293 -31.57 -13.18 21.13
CA SER A 293 -32.44 -13.59 20.02
C SER A 293 -33.89 -13.79 20.48
N HIS A 294 -34.39 -13.07 21.49
CA HIS A 294 -35.81 -13.13 21.86
C HIS A 294 -36.32 -11.77 22.37
N ALA A 295 -36.82 -10.94 21.46
CA ALA A 295 -37.67 -9.78 21.76
C ALA A 295 -38.98 -9.89 20.94
N PRO A 296 -40.14 -9.53 21.51
CA PRO A 296 -41.44 -9.84 20.92
C PRO A 296 -41.73 -9.08 19.62
N ALA A 297 -42.53 -9.73 18.77
CA ALA A 297 -42.85 -9.40 17.39
C ALA A 297 -43.71 -8.13 17.22
N SER A 298 -43.13 -6.97 17.55
CA SER A 298 -43.61 -5.68 17.07
C SER A 298 -42.42 -4.91 16.53
N ARG A 299 -42.48 -4.51 15.24
CA ARG A 299 -41.52 -3.70 14.46
C ARG A 299 -40.72 -4.49 13.41
N HIS A 300 -41.40 -4.83 12.32
CA HIS A 300 -40.78 -5.41 11.11
C HIS A 300 -39.73 -4.46 10.49
N GLY A 301 -39.94 -3.13 10.59
CA GLY A 301 -38.97 -2.11 10.14
C GLY A 301 -37.66 -2.09 10.94
N GLU A 302 -37.73 -2.13 12.28
CA GLU A 302 -36.51 -2.12 13.11
C GLU A 302 -35.69 -3.41 13.00
N ALA A 303 -36.33 -4.53 12.67
CA ALA A 303 -35.60 -5.78 12.41
C ALA A 303 -34.82 -5.71 11.10
N LEU A 304 -35.39 -5.09 10.06
CA LEU A 304 -34.75 -4.85 8.77
C LEU A 304 -33.57 -3.88 8.91
N ASP A 305 -33.76 -2.77 9.64
CA ASP A 305 -32.70 -1.78 9.89
C ASP A 305 -31.50 -2.38 10.65
N ARG A 306 -31.76 -3.25 11.63
CA ARG A 306 -30.70 -3.98 12.35
C ARG A 306 -29.96 -4.98 11.44
N ALA A 307 -30.66 -5.66 10.54
CA ALA A 307 -30.04 -6.58 9.59
C ALA A 307 -29.16 -5.81 8.58
N LYS A 308 -29.66 -4.71 8.04
CA LYS A 308 -28.92 -3.78 7.18
C LYS A 308 -27.66 -3.24 7.86
N ALA A 309 -27.75 -2.75 9.10
CA ALA A 309 -26.60 -2.25 9.85
C ALA A 309 -25.54 -3.33 10.11
N ARG A 310 -25.94 -4.58 10.35
CA ARG A 310 -25.02 -5.72 10.49
C ARG A 310 -24.28 -6.02 9.20
N LEU A 311 -24.95 -5.95 8.05
CA LEU A 311 -24.31 -6.17 6.75
C LEU A 311 -23.33 -5.05 6.39
N LEU A 312 -23.68 -3.78 6.66
CA LEU A 312 -22.73 -2.66 6.50
C LEU A 312 -21.51 -2.82 7.41
N THR A 313 -21.72 -3.27 8.65
CA THR A 313 -20.61 -3.60 9.57
C THR A 313 -19.76 -4.75 9.02
N ALA A 314 -20.39 -5.80 8.47
CA ALA A 314 -19.68 -6.92 7.86
C ALA A 314 -18.86 -6.48 6.65
N ILE A 315 -19.39 -5.59 5.79
CA ILE A 315 -18.67 -4.99 4.66
C ILE A 315 -17.44 -4.21 5.16
N ALA A 316 -17.59 -3.39 6.20
CA ALA A 316 -16.47 -2.65 6.81
C ALA A 316 -15.42 -3.59 7.42
N CYS A 317 -15.85 -4.65 8.12
CA CYS A 317 -14.97 -5.66 8.70
C CYS A 317 -14.23 -6.45 7.62
N LEU A 318 -14.91 -6.88 6.56
CA LEU A 318 -14.29 -7.61 5.45
C LEU A 318 -13.34 -6.74 4.63
N THR A 319 -13.64 -5.45 4.50
CA THR A 319 -12.70 -4.46 3.95
C THR A 319 -11.42 -4.40 4.80
N CYS A 320 -11.54 -4.34 6.14
CA CYS A 320 -10.39 -4.40 7.05
C CYS A 320 -9.62 -5.73 6.97
N LEU A 321 -10.33 -6.83 6.70
CA LEU A 321 -9.76 -8.17 6.56
C LEU A 321 -9.27 -8.48 5.14
N SER A 322 -9.31 -7.53 4.19
CA SER A 322 -8.94 -7.73 2.77
C SER A 322 -7.55 -8.33 2.52
N ARG A 323 -6.67 -8.36 3.53
CA ARG A 323 -5.38 -9.09 3.47
C ARG A 323 -5.53 -10.61 3.42
N ASN A 324 -6.67 -11.14 3.89
CA ASN A 324 -7.00 -12.57 3.99
C ASN A 324 -8.47 -12.90 3.64
N ALA A 325 -9.29 -11.91 3.29
CA ALA A 325 -10.72 -12.10 3.03
C ALA A 325 -10.96 -12.48 1.56
N ASP A 326 -11.82 -13.48 1.37
CA ASP A 326 -12.32 -13.88 0.06
C ASP A 326 -13.17 -12.74 -0.53
N ALA A 327 -12.79 -12.27 -1.72
CA ALA A 327 -13.54 -11.23 -2.44
C ALA A 327 -15.01 -11.65 -2.66
N ASP A 328 -15.26 -12.96 -2.81
CA ASP A 328 -16.61 -13.51 -2.98
C ASP A 328 -17.49 -13.28 -1.74
N ALA A 329 -16.91 -13.36 -0.53
CA ALA A 329 -17.64 -13.09 0.71
C ALA A 329 -18.01 -11.61 0.81
N LEU A 330 -17.10 -10.71 0.44
CA LEU A 330 -17.38 -9.27 0.42
C LEU A 330 -18.51 -8.94 -0.56
N VAL A 331 -18.45 -9.47 -1.79
CA VAL A 331 -19.49 -9.28 -2.82
C VAL A 331 -20.82 -9.88 -2.40
N MET A 332 -20.83 -11.04 -1.73
CA MET A 332 -22.03 -11.67 -1.19
C MET A 332 -22.77 -10.74 -0.22
N HIS A 333 -22.06 -10.19 0.78
CA HIS A 333 -22.66 -9.30 1.76
C HIS A 333 -23.13 -7.97 1.17
N MET A 334 -22.43 -7.43 0.16
CA MET A 334 -22.92 -6.26 -0.60
C MET A 334 -24.25 -6.56 -1.31
N ARG A 335 -24.35 -7.72 -1.97
CA ARG A 335 -25.57 -8.13 -2.67
C ARG A 335 -26.75 -8.32 -1.71
N GLU A 336 -26.50 -8.90 -0.54
CA GLU A 336 -27.50 -9.07 0.50
C GLU A 336 -27.91 -7.73 1.12
N ALA A 337 -26.97 -6.79 1.32
CA ALA A 337 -27.30 -5.45 1.81
C ALA A 337 -28.23 -4.72 0.83
N LEU A 338 -27.93 -4.79 -0.48
CA LEU A 338 -28.79 -4.24 -1.53
C LEU A 338 -30.19 -4.89 -1.54
N SER A 339 -30.29 -6.21 -1.36
CA SER A 339 -31.58 -6.91 -1.35
C SER A 339 -32.45 -6.53 -0.14
N LEU A 340 -31.83 -6.11 0.96
CA LEU A 340 -32.49 -5.55 2.14
C LEU A 340 -32.75 -4.03 2.05
N GLY A 341 -32.44 -3.39 0.92
CA GLY A 341 -32.71 -1.97 0.68
C GLY A 341 -31.62 -1.01 1.16
N ALA A 342 -30.38 -1.47 1.33
CA ALA A 342 -29.25 -0.55 1.41
C ALA A 342 -29.04 0.19 0.08
N SER A 343 -28.73 1.48 0.14
CA SER A 343 -28.33 2.24 -1.04
C SER A 343 -26.88 1.89 -1.42
N ARG A 344 -26.52 2.23 -2.67
CA ARG A 344 -25.12 2.14 -3.12
C ARG A 344 -24.22 3.04 -2.28
N ASP A 345 -24.70 4.24 -1.96
CA ASP A 345 -24.00 5.23 -1.14
C ASP A 345 -23.72 4.69 0.27
N GLU A 346 -24.66 3.97 0.90
CA GLU A 346 -24.43 3.37 2.22
C GLU A 346 -23.36 2.28 2.20
N ILE A 347 -23.26 1.52 1.10
CA ILE A 347 -22.18 0.55 0.91
C ILE A 347 -20.84 1.27 0.70
N VAL A 348 -20.81 2.33 -0.11
CA VAL A 348 -19.61 3.15 -0.33
C VAL A 348 -19.14 3.80 0.96
N ASP A 349 -20.06 4.37 1.75
CA ASP A 349 -19.79 4.96 3.07
C ASP A 349 -19.23 3.93 4.06
N ALA A 350 -19.73 2.69 4.04
CA ALA A 350 -19.20 1.62 4.87
C ALA A 350 -17.75 1.26 4.50
N ILE A 351 -17.42 1.25 3.20
CA ILE A 351 -16.05 1.00 2.71
C ILE A 351 -15.14 2.21 3.02
N ALA A 352 -15.61 3.42 2.75
CA ALA A 352 -14.88 4.67 3.01
C ALA A 352 -14.61 4.85 4.51
N GLY A 353 -15.58 4.53 5.36
CA GLY A 353 -15.45 4.52 6.81
C GLY A 353 -14.43 3.51 7.33
N ALA A 354 -14.14 2.44 6.57
CA ALA A 354 -13.10 1.48 6.91
C ALA A 354 -11.68 1.96 6.54
N LEU A 355 -11.52 3.02 5.72
CA LEU A 355 -10.21 3.51 5.24
C LEU A 355 -9.19 3.74 6.37
N PRO A 356 -9.52 4.41 7.50
CA PRO A 356 -8.56 4.61 8.59
C PRO A 356 -8.04 3.31 9.21
N TYR A 357 -8.77 2.21 9.07
CA TYR A 357 -8.49 0.91 9.69
C TYR A 357 -7.89 -0.10 8.71
N ALA A 358 -8.32 -0.06 7.45
CA ALA A 358 -7.93 -1.00 6.39
C ALA A 358 -6.78 -0.49 5.52
N GLY A 359 -6.57 0.83 5.49
CA GLY A 359 -5.69 1.48 4.52
C GLY A 359 -6.37 1.65 3.15
N VAL A 360 -5.78 2.54 2.34
CA VAL A 360 -6.23 2.89 0.99
C VAL A 360 -6.30 1.69 0.04
N PRO A 361 -5.30 0.78 -0.03
CA PRO A 361 -5.35 -0.33 -1.00
C PRO A 361 -6.53 -1.28 -0.78
N ALA A 362 -6.85 -1.59 0.48
CA ALA A 362 -7.98 -2.45 0.81
C ALA A 362 -9.32 -1.79 0.45
N ALA A 363 -9.47 -0.51 0.76
CA ALA A 363 -10.66 0.26 0.38
C ALA A 363 -10.80 0.35 -1.15
N GLN A 364 -9.71 0.59 -1.89
CA GLN A 364 -9.71 0.60 -3.35
C GLN A 364 -10.14 -0.75 -3.94
N SER A 365 -9.61 -1.86 -3.42
CA SER A 365 -10.01 -3.19 -3.87
C SER A 365 -11.49 -3.44 -3.61
N ALA A 366 -11.99 -3.08 -2.43
CA ALA A 366 -13.40 -3.22 -2.08
C ALA A 366 -14.32 -2.37 -2.96
N LEU A 367 -13.93 -1.12 -3.26
CA LEU A 367 -14.66 -0.23 -4.17
C LEU A 367 -14.69 -0.78 -5.60
N ALA A 368 -13.59 -1.36 -6.09
CA ALA A 368 -13.56 -1.97 -7.41
C ALA A 368 -14.50 -3.18 -7.52
N GLU A 369 -14.65 -3.99 -6.46
CA GLU A 369 -15.65 -5.08 -6.44
C GLU A 369 -17.08 -4.54 -6.36
N ALA A 370 -17.31 -3.47 -5.58
CA ALA A 370 -18.60 -2.80 -5.50
C ALA A 370 -19.03 -2.24 -6.87
N GLU A 371 -18.12 -1.59 -7.59
CA GLU A 371 -18.38 -1.07 -8.95
C GLU A 371 -18.80 -2.19 -9.90
N ARG A 372 -18.06 -3.32 -9.92
CA ARG A 372 -18.41 -4.48 -10.75
C ARG A 372 -19.80 -5.03 -10.42
N LEU A 373 -20.14 -5.14 -9.14
CA LEU A 373 -21.45 -5.57 -8.68
C LEU A 373 -22.57 -4.59 -9.08
N PHE A 374 -22.32 -3.29 -8.97
CA PHE A 374 -23.28 -2.24 -9.33
C PHE A 374 -23.51 -2.18 -10.84
N ALA A 375 -22.48 -2.42 -11.64
CA ALA A 375 -22.58 -2.54 -13.09
C ALA A 375 -23.41 -3.77 -13.49
N SER A 376 -23.19 -4.93 -12.84
CA SER A 376 -23.93 -6.17 -13.15
C SER A 376 -25.40 -6.14 -12.74
N THR A 377 -25.73 -5.39 -11.67
CA THR A 377 -27.13 -5.22 -11.21
C THR A 377 -27.89 -4.13 -11.98
N GLY A 378 -27.18 -3.24 -12.70
CA GLY A 378 -27.79 -2.21 -13.56
C GLY A 378 -28.11 -2.68 -14.99
N SER A 379 -27.67 -3.86 -15.40
CA SER A 379 -27.70 -4.33 -16.81
C SER A 379 -28.67 -5.49 -17.11
N HIS A 380 -29.63 -5.81 -16.23
CA HIS A 380 -30.78 -6.67 -16.53
C HIS A 380 -32.10 -5.98 -16.12
N PRO A 381 -33.19 -6.13 -16.92
CA PRO A 381 -33.97 -4.98 -17.33
C PRO A 381 -35.34 -4.97 -16.67
N ALA A 382 -35.79 -3.77 -16.31
CA ALA A 382 -37.19 -3.45 -16.09
C ALA A 382 -38.11 -3.75 -17.31
N ALA A 383 -37.58 -4.28 -18.42
CA ALA A 383 -38.31 -4.61 -19.65
C ALA A 383 -39.07 -5.95 -19.62
N GLU A 384 -38.79 -6.87 -18.68
CA GLU A 384 -39.54 -8.14 -18.61
C GLU A 384 -40.82 -8.07 -17.76
N ARG A 385 -41.02 -7.00 -16.98
CA ARG A 385 -42.25 -6.83 -16.19
C ARG A 385 -43.38 -6.13 -16.94
N GLU A 386 -43.09 -5.47 -18.07
CA GLU A 386 -44.11 -4.83 -18.92
C GLU A 386 -44.67 -5.78 -19.99
N ASN A 387 -43.95 -6.86 -20.35
CA ASN A 387 -44.42 -7.84 -21.34
C ASN A 387 -45.13 -9.08 -20.73
N ALA A 388 -45.27 -9.14 -19.41
CA ALA A 388 -46.08 -10.15 -18.73
C ALA A 388 -47.50 -9.63 -18.36
N ALA A 389 -47.81 -8.39 -18.72
CA ALA A 389 -49.09 -7.73 -18.48
C ALA A 389 -49.78 -7.21 -19.75
N ALA A 390 -49.33 -7.67 -20.94
CA ALA A 390 -49.92 -7.35 -22.24
C ALA A 390 -50.65 -8.57 -22.83
#